data_AF-A0A397VKF4-F1
#
_entry.id   AF-A0A397VKF4-F1
#
_cell.length_a   1.000
_cell.length_b   1.000
_cell.length_c   1.000
_cell.angle_alpha   90.00
_cell.angle_beta   90.00
_cell.angle_gamma   90.00
#
_symmetry.space_group_name_H-M   'P 1'
#
loop_
_entity.id
_entity.type
_entity.pdbx_description
1 polymer ?
#
loop_
_entity_poly.entity_id
_entity_poly.type
_entity_poly.pdbx_seq_one_letter_code
_entity_poly.pdbx_strand_id
1 'polypeptide(L)' 'MSSFRIGFKKIYFSNIIFRLICTPTLPSNQVAFRVPPDINKLDIHDYLFHVYKL' A
#
# COMPACT_ATOMS: atom_id res chain seq x y z
N MET A 1 -10.96 9.87 9.24
CA MET A 1 -9.82 10.82 9.36
C MET A 1 -8.54 10.00 9.26
N SER A 2 -7.55 10.44 8.49
CA SER A 2 -6.28 9.69 8.37
C SER A 2 -5.54 9.72 9.71
N SER A 3 -5.10 8.56 10.20
CA SER A 3 -4.30 8.47 11.43
C SER A 3 -2.83 8.88 11.23
N PHE A 4 -2.44 9.29 10.01
CA PHE A 4 -1.06 9.56 9.61
C PHE A 4 -0.95 10.83 8.76
N ARG A 5 0.27 11.36 8.65
CA ARG A 5 0.57 12.56 7.83
C ARG A 5 0.63 12.19 6.35
N ILE A 6 -0.17 12.87 5.54
CA ILE A 6 -0.23 12.68 4.08
C ILE A 6 0.89 13.50 3.42
N GLY A 7 1.52 12.92 2.39
CA GLY A 7 2.56 13.59 1.62
C GLY A 7 2.02 14.75 0.76
N PHE A 8 2.89 15.71 0.43
CA PHE A 8 2.50 16.86 -0.39
C PHE A 8 2.47 16.55 -1.90
N LYS A 9 3.23 15.54 -2.35
CA LYS A 9 3.31 15.16 -3.76
C LYS A 9 2.05 14.38 -4.15
N LYS A 10 1.21 14.99 -4.98
CA LYS A 10 -0.04 14.37 -5.47
C LYS A 10 0.23 13.52 -6.71
N ILE A 11 -0.21 12.26 -6.68
CA ILE A 11 -0.20 11.35 -7.81
C ILE A 11 -1.66 11.07 -8.17
N TYR A 12 -2.12 11.64 -9.27
CA TYR A 12 -3.52 11.49 -9.70
C TYR A 12 -3.78 10.17 -10.42
N PHE A 13 -2.81 9.71 -11.23
CA PHE A 13 -2.89 8.47 -11.99
C PHE A 13 -1.66 7.61 -11.68
N SER A 14 -1.81 6.71 -10.72
CA SER A 14 -0.75 5.78 -10.34
C SER A 14 -0.71 4.60 -11.30
N ASN A 15 0.46 4.28 -11.85
CA ASN A 15 0.69 3.08 -12.67
C ASN A 15 1.50 2.04 -11.89
N ILE A 16 0.97 1.64 -10.72
CA ILE A 16 1.62 0.70 -9.81
C ILE A 16 0.72 -0.52 -9.64
N ILE A 17 1.31 -1.70 -9.74
CA ILE A 17 0.60 -2.98 -9.58
C ILE A 17 1.02 -3.62 -8.26
N PHE A 18 0.05 -3.80 -7.36
CA PHE A 18 0.20 -4.54 -6.12
C PHE A 18 -0.32 -5.95 -6.31
N ARG A 19 0.51 -6.96 -6.05
CA ARG A 19 0.10 -8.36 -6.13
C ARG A 19 0.02 -8.97 -4.74
N LEU A 20 -1.20 -9.21 -4.28
CA LEU A 20 -1.46 -9.94 -3.04
C LEU A 20 -0.86 -11.35 -3.12
N ILE A 21 -0.14 -11.77 -2.07
CA ILE A 21 0.40 -13.13 -1.98
C ILE A 21 -0.27 -13.91 -0.86
N CYS A 22 -0.66 -15.15 -1.17
CA CYS A 22 -1.13 -16.10 -0.17
C CYS A 22 0.08 -16.64 0.58
N THR A 23 0.13 -16.40 1.89
CA THR A 23 1.25 -16.83 2.73
C THR A 23 0.67 -17.53 3.97
N PRO A 24 0.71 -18.87 4.05
CA PRO A 24 0.04 -19.62 5.12
C PRO A 24 0.69 -19.43 6.49
N THR A 25 1.90 -18.88 6.54
CA THR A 25 2.64 -18.59 7.78
C THR A 25 2.29 -17.23 8.39
N LEU A 26 1.57 -16.36 7.67
CA LEU A 26 1.18 -15.05 8.18
C LEU A 26 -0.03 -15.16 9.13
N PRO A 27 -0.05 -14.39 10.22
CA PRO A 27 -1.24 -14.20 11.04
C PRO A 27 -2.43 -13.66 10.24
N SER A 28 -3.66 -13.97 10.66
CA SER A 28 -4.90 -13.57 9.97
C SER A 28 -5.12 -12.05 9.86
N ASN A 29 -4.38 -11.23 10.62
CA ASN A 29 -4.43 -9.77 10.57
C ASN A 29 -3.28 -9.16 9.76
N GLN A 30 -2.47 -9.98 9.11
CA GLN A 30 -1.35 -9.55 8.28
C GLN A 30 -1.55 -9.99 6.84
N VAL A 31 -0.96 -9.21 5.95
CA VAL A 31 -1.03 -9.42 4.52
C VAL A 31 0.31 -9.05 3.89
N ALA A 32 0.69 -9.75 2.84
CA ALA A 32 1.89 -9.43 2.09
C ALA A 32 1.55 -9.18 0.62
N PHE A 33 2.30 -8.24 0.03
CA PHE A 33 2.18 -7.87 -1.37
C PHE A 33 3.56 -7.98 -2.03
N ARG A 34 3.60 -8.44 -3.28
CA ARG A 34 4.71 -8.11 -4.18
C ARG A 34 4.43 -6.74 -4.78
N VAL A 35 5.44 -5.89 -4.70
CA VAL A 35 5.40 -4.50 -5.17
C VAL A 35 6.66 -4.20 -5.99
N PRO A 36 6.64 -3.18 -6.86
CA PRO A 36 7.84 -2.71 -7.53
C PRO A 36 8.94 -2.29 -6.53
N PRO A 37 10.23 -2.49 -6.85
CA PRO A 37 11.33 -2.21 -5.91
C PRO A 37 11.56 -0.72 -5.65
N ASP A 38 11.05 0.14 -6.54
CA ASP A 38 11.17 1.60 -6.51
C ASP A 38 10.12 2.29 -5.63
N ILE A 39 9.18 1.53 -5.04
CA ILE A 39 8.17 2.08 -4.14
C ILE A 39 8.66 2.18 -2.69
N ASN A 40 8.32 3.28 -2.02
CA ASN A 40 8.59 3.44 -0.60
C ASN A 40 7.46 2.85 0.27
N LYS A 41 7.79 2.47 1.51
CA LYS A 41 6.84 1.94 2.48
C LYS A 41 5.70 2.92 2.82
N LEU A 42 5.99 4.22 2.81
CA LEU A 42 4.96 5.25 3.04
C LEU A 42 3.98 5.34 1.87
N ASP A 43 4.47 5.19 0.63
CA ASP A 43 3.62 5.21 -0.56
C ASP A 43 2.69 4.01 -0.61
N ILE A 44 3.15 2.83 -0.14
CA ILE A 44 2.30 1.65 0.03
C ILE A 44 1.14 1.94 0.98
N HIS A 45 1.43 2.54 2.15
CA HIS A 45 0.40 2.86 3.14
C HIS A 45 -0.59 3.90 2.60
N ASP A 46 -0.08 4.95 1.97
CA ASP A 46 -0.91 6.00 1.36
C ASP A 46 -1.81 5.44 0.24
N TYR A 47 -1.26 4.55 -0.61
CA TYR A 47 -1.98 3.92 -1.70
C TYR A 47 -3.10 3.00 -1.19
N LEU A 48 -2.82 2.12 -0.23
CA LEU A 48 -3.83 1.24 0.35
C LEU A 48 -4.95 2.04 1.05
N PHE A 49 -4.60 3.13 1.74
CA PHE A 49 -5.57 4.01 2.39
C PHE A 49 -6.45 4.77 1.39
N HIS A 50 -5.86 5.36 0.34
CA HIS A 50 -6.63 6.19 -0.60
C HIS A 50 -7.42 5.38 -1.62
N VAL A 51 -6.83 4.30 -2.16
CA VAL A 51 -7.42 3.49 -3.23
C VAL A 51 -8.35 2.41 -2.67
N TYR A 52 -7.89 1.63 -1.69
CA TYR A 52 -8.64 0.49 -1.16
C TYR A 52 -9.40 0.78 0.14
N LYS A 53 -9.20 1.96 0.74
CA LYS A 53 -9.83 2.37 2.02
C LYS A 53 -9.45 1.45 3.19
N LEU A 54 -8.21 0.93 3.17
CA LEU A 54 -7.62 0.13 4.23
C LEU A 54 -6.81 0.97 5.23
#